data_AF-A0A177TU59-F1
#
_entry.id   AF-A0A177TU59-F1
#
_cell.length_a   1.000
_cell.length_b   1.000
_cell.length_c   1.000
_cell.angle_alpha   90.00
_cell.angle_beta   90.00
_cell.angle_gamma   90.00
#
_symmetry.space_group_name_H-M   'P 1'
#
loop_
_entity.id
_entity.type
_entity.pdbx_description
1 polymer ?
#
loop_
_entity_poly.entity_id
_entity_poly.type
_entity_poly.pdbx_seq_one_letter_code
_entity_poly.pdbx_strand_id
1 'polypeptide(L)' 'MASRGMQAGFLNNPRSGAAGGRGGRPQSSSAFGRFLQNEIFAEEKRPGNLVILYGVGFFAAGVTLLRTVGTDLLVPVF' A
#
# COMPACT_ATOMS: atom_id res chain seq x y z
N MET A 1 10.60 41.57 49.84
CA MET A 1 11.35 41.22 48.61
C MET A 1 10.62 40.07 47.94
N ALA A 2 9.96 40.34 46.81
CA ALA A 2 9.19 39.35 46.06
C ALA A 2 10.09 38.67 45.03
N SER A 3 10.37 37.38 45.21
CA SER A 3 11.10 36.58 44.23
C SER A 3 10.11 35.79 43.39
N ARG A 4 9.89 36.30 42.19
CA ARG A 4 9.12 35.74 41.08
C ARG A 4 9.97 34.69 40.37
N GLY A 5 9.38 33.54 40.06
CA GLY A 5 9.74 32.74 38.87
C GLY A 5 10.77 31.63 39.06
N MET A 6 10.28 30.42 39.31
CA MET A 6 10.85 29.21 38.69
C MET A 6 9.70 28.38 38.13
N GLN A 7 9.24 28.76 36.93
CA GLN A 7 8.42 27.88 36.10
C GLN A 7 9.30 26.74 35.61
N ALA A 8 9.08 25.54 36.16
CA ALA A 8 9.67 24.31 35.67
C ALA A 8 9.18 24.08 34.22
N GLY A 9 10.14 23.94 33.31
CA GLY A 9 9.90 23.87 31.88
C GLY A 9 8.88 22.79 31.49
N PHE A 10 8.01 23.13 30.55
CA PHE A 10 7.00 22.29 29.90
C PHE A 10 7.55 21.03 29.19
N LEU A 11 8.83 20.72 29.38
CA LEU A 11 9.56 19.67 28.68
C LEU A 11 9.81 18.41 29.51
N ASN A 12 9.43 18.39 30.80
CA ASN A 12 9.61 17.20 31.62
C ASN A 12 8.30 16.81 32.32
N ASN A 13 7.33 16.36 31.52
CA ASN A 13 6.16 15.65 32.02
C ASN A 13 6.30 14.15 31.72
N PRO A 14 6.86 13.33 32.63
CA PRO A 14 6.89 11.87 32.45
C PRO A 14 5.49 11.21 32.61
N ARG A 15 4.42 12.01 32.73
CA ARG A 15 3.01 11.57 32.70
C ARG A 15 2.30 11.79 31.37
N SER A 16 3.00 12.11 30.28
CA SER A 16 2.46 11.84 28.93
C SER A 16 2.84 10.41 28.49
N GLY A 17 2.25 9.43 29.17
CA GLY A 17 2.15 8.09 28.61
C GLY A 17 1.45 8.15 27.25
N ALA A 18 2.00 7.42 26.28
CA ALA A 18 1.52 7.24 24.90
C ALA A 18 1.97 8.25 23.82
N ALA A 19 3.10 8.94 23.99
CA ALA A 19 3.79 9.62 22.89
C ALA A 19 5.06 8.87 22.44
N GLY A 20 4.92 7.57 22.17
CA GLY A 20 5.84 6.83 21.30
C GLY A 20 5.56 7.16 19.85
N GLY A 21 5.61 8.46 19.52
CA GLY A 21 5.41 8.95 18.16
C GLY A 21 6.50 8.37 17.28
N ARG A 22 6.10 7.49 16.36
CA ARG A 22 6.90 7.17 15.19
C ARG A 22 7.24 8.49 14.51
N GLY A 23 8.41 9.03 14.81
CA GLY A 23 9.13 9.96 13.95
C GLY A 23 9.55 9.23 12.68
N GLY A 24 8.58 8.70 11.95
CA GLY A 24 8.77 8.31 10.56
C GLY A 24 9.01 9.60 9.82
N ARG A 25 10.20 9.72 9.24
CA ARG A 25 10.59 10.80 8.30
C ARG A 25 9.37 11.17 7.44
N PRO A 26 9.13 12.45 7.09
CA PRO A 26 8.17 12.76 6.05
C PRO A 26 8.70 12.11 4.78
N GLN A 27 8.23 10.91 4.48
CA GLN A 27 8.57 10.19 3.27
C GLN A 27 7.95 11.05 2.19
N SER A 28 8.77 11.83 1.49
CA SER A 28 8.35 12.61 0.34
C SER A 28 7.83 11.59 -0.68
N SER A 29 6.55 11.23 -0.58
CA SER A 29 5.97 10.28 -1.49
C SER A 29 5.96 10.99 -2.84
N SER A 30 6.72 10.44 -3.77
CA SER A 30 6.76 10.94 -5.14
C SER A 30 5.33 10.93 -5.69
N ALA A 31 5.06 11.72 -6.73
CA ALA A 31 3.74 11.71 -7.39
C ALA A 31 3.27 10.29 -7.71
N PHE A 32 4.20 9.40 -8.06
CA PHE A 32 3.96 7.98 -8.27
C PHE A 32 3.57 7.23 -6.99
N GLY A 33 4.23 7.50 -5.86
CA GLY A 33 3.85 6.91 -4.57
C GLY A 33 2.44 7.31 -4.13
N ARG A 34 2.03 8.57 -4.35
CA ARG A 34 0.65 9.02 -4.10
C ARG A 34 -0.35 8.37 -5.03
N PHE A 35 0.01 8.20 -6.30
CA PHE A 35 -0.82 7.50 -7.27
C PHE A 35 -1.07 6.05 -6.85
N LEU A 36 -0.02 5.29 -6.50
CA LEU A 36 -0.18 3.91 -6.04
C LEU A 36 -1.11 3.83 -4.83
N GLN A 37 -0.94 4.74 -3.87
CA GLN A 37 -1.75 4.73 -2.65
C GLN A 37 -3.23 5.10 -2.91
N ASN A 38 -3.49 6.09 -3.77
CA ASN A 38 -4.83 6.62 -4.02
C ASN A 38 -5.61 5.90 -5.12
N GLU A 39 -4.92 5.28 -6.08
CA GLU A 39 -5.55 4.65 -7.25
C GLU A 39 -5.52 3.13 -7.15
N ILE A 40 -4.40 2.55 -6.68
CA ILE A 40 -4.24 1.10 -6.64
C ILE A 40 -4.66 0.52 -5.28
N PHE A 41 -4.21 1.12 -4.19
CA PHE A 41 -4.44 0.60 -2.83
C PHE A 41 -5.62 1.22 -2.09
N ALA A 42 -6.25 2.26 -2.64
CA ALA A 42 -7.42 2.90 -2.05
C ALA A 42 -8.58 1.91 -1.94
N GLU A 43 -9.18 1.83 -0.76
CA GLU A 43 -10.14 0.80 -0.37
C GLU A 43 -11.37 0.80 -1.30
N GLU A 44 -11.80 1.98 -1.71
CA GLU A 44 -12.91 2.22 -2.64
C GLU A 44 -12.65 1.70 -4.06
N LYS A 45 -11.38 1.62 -4.48
CA LYS A 45 -10.97 1.16 -5.81
C LYS A 45 -10.50 -0.29 -5.82
N ARG A 46 -10.27 -0.89 -4.64
CA ARG A 46 -9.84 -2.28 -4.49
C ARG A 46 -10.73 -3.27 -5.26
N PRO A 47 -12.08 -3.22 -5.21
CA PRO A 47 -12.90 -4.18 -5.93
C PRO A 47 -12.69 -4.12 -7.45
N GLY A 48 -12.64 -2.92 -8.02
CA GLY A 48 -12.38 -2.72 -9.45
C GLY A 48 -10.98 -3.17 -9.87
N ASN A 49 -9.97 -2.81 -9.08
CA ASN A 49 -8.58 -3.19 -9.33
C ASN A 49 -8.38 -4.71 -9.27
N LEU A 50 -9.08 -5.39 -8.34
CA LEU A 50 -9.07 -6.85 -8.27
C LEU A 50 -9.70 -7.48 -9.51
N VAL A 51 -10.83 -6.96 -10.01
CA VAL A 51 -11.44 -7.45 -11.24
C VAL A 51 -10.51 -7.28 -12.43
N ILE A 52 -9.83 -6.14 -12.56
CA ILE A 52 -8.84 -5.92 -13.62
C ILE A 52 -7.69 -6.92 -13.48
N LEU A 53 -7.16 -7.09 -12.27
CA LEU A 53 -6.08 -8.05 -11.99
C LEU A 53 -6.50 -9.48 -12.37
N TYR A 54 -7.71 -9.90 -11.99
CA TYR A 54 -8.25 -11.19 -12.36
C TYR A 54 -8.44 -11.31 -13.88
N GLY A 55 -9.03 -10.32 -14.54
CA GLY A 55 -9.25 -10.34 -15.99
C GLY A 55 -7.94 -10.47 -16.77
N VAL A 56 -6.94 -9.65 -16.44
CA VAL A 56 -5.61 -9.71 -17.06
C VAL A 56 -4.92 -11.04 -16.73
N GLY A 57 -5.01 -11.49 -15.48
CA GLY A 57 -4.42 -12.75 -15.02
C GLY A 57 -5.01 -13.96 -15.74
N PHE A 58 -6.34 -14.07 -15.80
CA PHE A 58 -7.02 -15.16 -16.50
C PHE A 58 -6.74 -15.14 -17.99
N PHE A 59 -6.71 -13.96 -18.62
CA PHE A 59 -6.37 -13.85 -20.03
C PHE A 59 -4.94 -14.36 -20.30
N ALA A 60 -3.95 -13.88 -19.56
CA ALA A 60 -2.57 -14.29 -19.72
C ALA A 60 -2.35 -15.78 -19.41
N ALA A 61 -2.98 -16.29 -18.36
CA ALA A 61 -2.96 -17.70 -18.01
C ALA A 61 -3.59 -18.56 -19.10
N GLY A 62 -4.76 -18.17 -19.61
CA GLY A 62 -5.46 -18.87 -20.70
C GLY A 62 -4.64 -18.93 -21.97
N VAL A 63 -4.02 -17.81 -22.38
CA VAL A 63 -3.10 -17.77 -23.54
C VAL A 63 -1.91 -18.71 -23.33
N THR A 64 -1.30 -18.67 -22.14
CA THR A 64 -0.14 -19.52 -21.84
C THR A 64 -0.53 -21.01 -21.85
N LEU A 65 -1.69 -21.34 -21.28
CA LEU A 65 -2.23 -22.70 -21.26
C LEU A 65 -2.53 -23.19 -22.68
N LEU A 66 -3.20 -22.38 -23.52
CA LEU A 66 -3.44 -22.75 -24.91
C LEU A 66 -2.15 -22.91 -25.71
N ARG A 67 -1.14 -22.08 -25.45
CA ARG A 67 0.14 -22.17 -26.17
C ARG A 67 0.99 -23.38 -25.75
N THR A 68 0.82 -23.87 -24.53
CA THR A 68 1.63 -24.97 -23.97
C THR A 68 0.94 -26.31 -24.06
N VAL A 69 -0.37 -26.34 -23.79
CA VAL A 69 -1.18 -27.56 -23.72
C VAL A 69 -2.04 -27.72 -24.97
N GLY A 70 -2.46 -26.62 -25.59
CA GLY A 70 -3.36 -26.66 -26.75
C GLY A 70 -2.74 -27.29 -27.99
N THR A 71 -1.43 -27.18 -28.20
CA THR A 71 -0.75 -27.86 -29.33
C THR A 71 -0.82 -29.38 -29.23
N ASP A 72 -0.74 -29.90 -28.01
CA ASP A 72 -0.57 -31.35 -27.77
C ASP A 72 -1.90 -32.04 -27.43
N LEU A 73 -2.85 -31.32 -26.82
CA LEU A 73 -4.14 -31.89 -26.38
C LEU A 73 -5.36 -31.42 -27.18
N LEU A 74 -5.33 -30.24 -27.82
CA LEU A 74 -6.52 -29.68 -28.50
C LEU A 74 -6.49 -29.81 -30.02
N VAL A 75 -5.35 -30.17 -30.62
CA VAL A 75 -5.23 -30.45 -32.05
C VAL A 75 -5.19 -31.96 -32.26
N PRO A 76 -6.27 -32.60 -32.75
CA PRO A 76 -6.22 -34.01 -33.10
C PRO A 76 -5.31 -34.22 -34.31
N VAL A 77 -4.31 -35.09 -34.17
CA VAL A 77 -3.48 -35.59 -35.26
C VAL A 77 -4.27 -36.64 -36.05
N PHE A 78 -4.76 -36.25 -37.23
CA PHE A 78 -5.28 -37.14 -38.27
C PHE A 78 -4.26 -37.25 -39.40
#